data_AF-A0A2T2T6Z8-F1
#
_entry.id   AF-A0A2T2T6Z8-F1
#
_cell.length_a   1.000
_cell.length_b   1.000
_cell.length_c   1.000
_cell.angle_alpha   90.00
_cell.angle_beta   90.00
_cell.angle_gamma   90.00
#
_symmetry.space_group_name_H-M   'P 1'
#
loop_
_entity.id
_entity.type
_entity.pdbx_description
1 polymer ?
#
loop_
_entity_poly.entity_id
_entity_poly.type
_entity_poly.pdbx_seq_one_letter_code
_entity_poly.pdbx_strand_id
1 'polypeptide(L)'
;MPTHQSAEKRMRQNEKRRKRNQSRKSRVRTKIKRLKAMEEEEDARDLLNDVKGELDRLAAKGIIHKNKAARRKSQLEKHVDELGE
;
A
#
# COMPACT_ATOMS: atom_id res chain seq x y z
N MET A 1 11.96 20.84 21.08
CA MET A 1 13.25 20.32 20.61
C MET A 1 13.60 19.07 21.40
N PRO A 2 14.37 18.11 20.85
CA PRO A 2 14.84 16.97 21.63
C PRO A 2 15.70 17.46 22.79
N THR A 3 15.39 17.01 24.00
CA THR A 3 16.14 17.38 25.22
C THR A 3 17.36 16.48 25.45
N HIS A 4 17.40 15.31 24.81
CA HIS A 4 18.50 14.34 24.90
C HIS A 4 19.03 13.99 23.51
N GLN A 5 20.34 13.72 23.41
CA GLN A 5 21.03 13.35 22.16
C GLN A 5 20.42 12.09 21.50
N SER A 6 19.98 11.13 22.33
CA SER A 6 19.29 9.93 21.86
C SER A 6 17.96 10.24 21.16
N ALA A 7 17.20 11.20 21.69
CA ALA A 7 15.93 11.64 21.10
C ALA A 7 16.15 12.36 19.77
N GLU A 8 17.19 13.19 19.66
CA GLU A 8 17.56 13.86 18.40
C GLU A 8 17.94 12.84 17.32
N LYS A 9 18.72 11.82 17.66
CA LYS A 9 19.05 10.71 16.77
C LYS A 9 17.78 9.96 16.31
N ARG A 10 16.84 9.69 17.22
CA ARG A 10 15.56 9.04 16.87
C ARG A 10 14.73 9.90 15.92
N MET A 11 14.66 11.21 16.15
CA MET A 11 13.97 12.14 15.26
C MET A 11 14.51 12.08 13.82
N ARG A 12 15.84 12.15 13.64
CA ARG A 12 16.51 12.02 12.33
C ARG A 12 16.23 10.67 11.66
N GLN A 13 16.26 9.57 12.41
CA GLN A 13 15.95 8.23 11.89
C GLN A 13 14.48 8.10 11.47
N ASN A 14 13.57 8.63 12.28
CA ASN A 14 12.13 8.58 12.04
C ASN A 14 11.76 9.35 10.77
N GLU A 15 12.36 10.52 10.53
CA GLU A 15 12.09 11.28 9.31
C GLU A 15 12.52 10.51 8.05
N LYS A 16 13.71 9.89 8.06
CA LYS A 16 14.20 9.04 6.96
C LYS A 16 13.28 7.83 6.72
N ARG A 17 12.75 7.22 7.79
CA ARG A 17 11.78 6.12 7.68
C ARG A 17 10.42 6.62 7.16
N ARG A 18 9.96 7.79 7.64
CA ARG A 18 8.70 8.42 7.23
C ARG A 18 8.69 8.68 5.73
N LYS A 19 9.70 9.38 5.19
CA LYS A 19 9.82 9.72 3.76
C LYS A 19 9.74 8.46 2.87
N ARG A 20 10.51 7.41 3.20
CA ARG A 20 10.50 6.13 2.47
C ARG A 20 9.17 5.38 2.56
N ASN A 21 8.52 5.40 3.73
CA ASN A 21 7.24 4.71 3.91
C ASN A 21 6.10 5.48 3.25
N GLN A 22 6.18 6.82 3.20
CA GLN A 22 5.21 7.67 2.54
C GLN A 22 5.18 7.39 1.03
N SER A 23 6.33 7.36 0.36
CA SER A 23 6.41 7.09 -1.08
C SER A 23 5.90 5.68 -1.44
N ARG A 24 6.23 4.68 -0.62
CA ARG A 24 5.73 3.31 -0.78
C ARG A 24 4.21 3.23 -0.62
N LYS A 25 3.65 3.91 0.39
CA LYS A 25 2.21 3.97 0.62
C LYS A 25 1.48 4.73 -0.49
N SER A 26 2.04 5.84 -0.97
CA SER A 26 1.42 6.62 -2.04
C SER A 26 1.38 5.84 -3.35
N ARG A 27 2.48 5.17 -3.73
CA ARG A 27 2.52 4.30 -4.93
C ARG A 27 1.40 3.27 -4.93
N VAL A 28 1.24 2.50 -3.86
CA VAL A 28 0.16 1.50 -3.75
C VAL A 28 -1.22 2.14 -3.80
N ARG A 29 -1.42 3.29 -3.12
CA ARG A 29 -2.70 4.02 -3.19
C ARG A 29 -3.02 4.50 -4.60
N THR A 30 -2.03 4.96 -5.35
CA THR A 30 -2.21 5.38 -6.74
C THR A 30 -2.61 4.21 -7.62
N LYS A 31 -1.94 3.05 -7.49
CA LYS A 31 -2.33 1.84 -8.23
C LYS A 31 -3.75 1.39 -7.89
N ILE A 32 -4.11 1.39 -6.60
CA ILE A 32 -5.49 1.08 -6.15
C ILE A 32 -6.50 2.05 -6.76
N LYS A 33 -6.19 3.34 -6.85
CA LYS A 33 -7.08 4.34 -7.47
C LYS A 33 -7.25 4.07 -8.96
N ARG A 34 -6.16 3.70 -9.66
CA ARG A 34 -6.21 3.34 -11.09
C ARG A 34 -7.08 2.12 -11.31
N LEU A 35 -6.87 1.05 -10.55
CA LEU A 35 -7.66 -0.18 -10.64
C LEU A 35 -9.16 0.09 -10.45
N LYS A 36 -9.54 0.93 -9.48
CA LYS A 36 -10.94 1.31 -9.25
C LYS A 36 -11.58 2.17 -10.35
N ALA A 37 -10.77 2.74 -11.23
CA ALA A 37 -11.22 3.59 -12.33
C ALA A 37 -11.14 2.86 -13.68
N MET A 38 -10.70 1.60 -13.70
CA MET A 38 -10.73 0.75 -14.89
C MET A 38 -12.14 0.21 -15.07
N GLU A 39 -12.56 0.14 -16.34
CA GLU A 39 -13.86 -0.40 -16.77
C GLU A 39 -13.68 -1.78 -17.42
N GLU A 40 -12.51 -2.05 -18.02
CA GLU A 40 -12.18 -3.33 -18.66
C GLU A 40 -11.68 -4.36 -17.63
N GLU A 41 -12.29 -5.55 -17.64
CA GLU A 41 -12.02 -6.61 -16.67
C GLU A 41 -10.62 -7.22 -16.80
N GLU A 42 -10.16 -7.46 -18.03
CA GLU A 42 -8.88 -8.12 -18.31
C GLU A 42 -7.69 -7.29 -17.79
N ASP A 43 -7.67 -6.00 -18.13
CA ASP A 43 -6.67 -5.04 -17.64
C ASP A 43 -6.73 -4.88 -16.11
N ALA A 44 -7.93 -4.92 -15.53
CA ALA A 44 -8.13 -4.80 -14.09
C ALA A 44 -7.57 -6.02 -13.33
N ARG A 45 -7.73 -7.24 -13.89
CA ARG A 45 -7.18 -8.49 -13.32
C ARG A 45 -5.66 -8.50 -13.31
N ASP A 46 -5.03 -8.02 -14.37
CA ASP A 46 -3.57 -7.92 -14.43
C ASP A 46 -3.03 -6.91 -13.40
N LEU A 47 -3.64 -5.72 -13.33
CA LEU A 47 -3.26 -4.72 -12.33
C LEU A 47 -3.53 -5.19 -10.90
N LEU A 48 -4.57 -6.00 -10.68
CA LEU A 48 -4.92 -6.56 -9.39
C LEU A 48 -3.80 -7.47 -8.84
N ASN A 49 -3.26 -8.36 -9.65
CA ASN A 49 -2.14 -9.24 -9.27
C ASN A 49 -0.93 -8.42 -8.82
N ASP A 50 -0.65 -7.37 -9.57
CA ASP A 50 0.43 -6.43 -9.32
C ASP A 50 0.25 -5.67 -7.98
N VAL A 51 -0.98 -5.22 -7.70
CA VAL A 51 -1.35 -4.55 -6.45
C VAL A 51 -1.30 -5.51 -5.25
N LYS A 52 -1.76 -6.76 -5.41
CA LYS A 52 -1.69 -7.79 -4.36
C LYS A 52 -0.24 -8.02 -3.94
N GLY A 53 0.67 -8.18 -4.89
CA GLY A 53 2.11 -8.34 -4.62
C GLY A 53 2.72 -7.14 -3.88
N GLU A 54 2.35 -5.91 -4.25
CA GLU A 54 2.82 -4.72 -3.54
C GLU A 54 2.26 -4.62 -2.11
N LEU A 55 0.99 -4.95 -1.89
CA LEU A 55 0.36 -4.96 -0.55
C LEU A 55 1.06 -5.96 0.38
N ASP A 56 1.31 -7.17 -0.10
CA ASP A 56 1.97 -8.21 0.70
C ASP A 56 3.43 -7.82 1.02
N ARG A 57 4.13 -7.18 0.07
CA ARG A 57 5.47 -6.63 0.32
C ARG A 57 5.47 -5.51 1.36
N LEU A 58 4.42 -4.68 1.43
CA LEU A 58 4.29 -3.68 2.49
C LEU A 58 3.97 -4.30 3.85
N ALA A 59 3.17 -5.37 3.88
CA ALA A 59 2.86 -6.12 5.09
C ALA A 59 4.09 -6.84 5.64
N ALA A 60 4.87 -7.49 4.78
CA ALA A 60 6.12 -8.15 5.15
C ALA A 60 7.14 -7.16 5.76
N LYS A 61 7.18 -5.92 5.27
CA LYS A 61 8.03 -4.84 5.80
C LYS A 61 7.47 -4.16 7.05
N GLY A 62 6.31 -4.59 7.57
CA GLY A 62 5.65 -3.99 8.73
C GLY A 62 5.14 -2.57 8.49
N ILE A 63 5.02 -2.12 7.22
CA ILE A 63 4.57 -0.77 6.88
C ILE A 63 3.04 -0.65 7.00
N ILE A 64 2.34 -1.75 6.75
CA ILE A 64 0.91 -1.94 6.98
C ILE A 64 0.69 -3.25 7.76
N HIS A 65 -0.40 -3.32 8.52
CA HIS A 65 -0.78 -4.55 9.21
C HIS A 65 -1.24 -5.63 8.23
N LYS A 66 -0.99 -6.91 8.53
CA LYS A 66 -1.41 -8.05 7.70
C LYS A 66 -2.91 -8.03 7.42
N ASN A 67 -3.73 -7.80 8.44
CA ASN A 67 -5.19 -7.68 8.29
C ASN A 67 -5.60 -6.51 7.38
N LYS A 68 -4.83 -5.41 7.36
CA LYS A 68 -5.09 -4.30 6.46
C LYS A 68 -4.78 -4.66 5.01
N ALA A 69 -3.72 -5.43 4.77
CA ALA A 69 -3.42 -5.96 3.45
C ALA A 69 -4.52 -6.93 3.00
N ALA A 70 -4.86 -7.93 3.83
CA ALA A 70 -5.91 -8.92 3.55
C ALA A 70 -7.27 -8.27 3.24
N ARG A 71 -7.72 -7.30 4.07
CA ARG A 71 -8.96 -6.57 3.84
C ARG A 71 -8.95 -5.83 2.49
N ARG A 72 -7.83 -5.23 2.13
CA ARG A 72 -7.70 -4.51 0.85
C ARG A 72 -7.70 -5.46 -0.34
N LYS A 73 -7.06 -6.63 -0.23
CA LYS A 73 -7.09 -7.67 -1.27
C LYS A 73 -8.53 -8.13 -1.52
N SER A 74 -9.24 -8.52 -0.47
CA SER A 74 -10.65 -8.95 -0.58
C SER A 74 -11.57 -7.87 -1.15
N GLN A 75 -11.39 -6.60 -0.77
CA GLN A 75 -12.19 -5.50 -1.34
C GLN A 75 -11.90 -5.22 -2.82
N LEU A 76 -10.68 -5.48 -3.29
CA LEU A 76 -10.30 -5.25 -4.68
C LEU A 76 -10.67 -6.44 -5.57
N GLU A 77 -10.61 -7.66 -5.03
CA GLU A 77 -11.13 -8.86 -5.71
C GLU A 77 -12.62 -8.68 -6.01
N LYS A 78 -13.44 -8.37 -4.99
CA LYS A 78 -14.87 -8.10 -5.19
C LYS A 78 -15.15 -7.03 -6.25
N HIS A 79 -14.39 -5.93 -6.22
CA HIS A 79 -14.55 -4.85 -7.20
C HIS A 79 -14.27 -5.31 -8.63
N VAL A 80 -13.27 -6.18 -8.84
CA VAL A 80 -12.93 -6.69 -10.17
C VAL A 80 -13.93 -7.77 -10.60
N ASP A 81 -14.37 -8.63 -9.68
CA ASP A 81 -15.39 -9.64 -9.97
C ASP A 81 -16.73 -8.98 -10.37
N GLU A 82 -17.10 -7.87 -9.73
CA GLU A 82 -18.28 -7.04 -10.08
C GLU A 82 -18.17 -6.35 -11.46
N LEU A 83 -16.97 -6.24 -12.06
CA LEU A 83 -16.82 -5.71 -13.43
C LEU A 83 -17.06 -6.78 -14.51
N GLY A 84 -17.00 -8.07 -14.14
CA GLY A 84 -17.22 -9.19 -15.06
C GLY A 84 -18.65 -9.73 -15.06
N GLU A 85 -19.50 -9.30 -14.12
CA GLU A 85 -20.96 -9.54 -14.10
C GLU A 85 -21.71 -8.50 -14.93
#